data_AF-A0A8H6ZFW3-F1
#
_entry.id   AF-A0A8H6ZFW3-F1
#
_cell.length_a   1.000
_cell.length_b   1.000
_cell.length_c   1.000
_cell.angle_alpha   90.00
_cell.angle_beta   90.00
_cell.angle_gamma   90.00
#
_symmetry.space_group_name_H-M   'P 1'
#
loop_
_entity.id
_entity.type
_entity.pdbx_description
1 polymer ?
#
loop_
_entity_poly.entity_id
_entity_poly.type
_entity_poly.pdbx_seq_one_letter_code
_entity_poly.pdbx_strand_id
1 'polypeptide(L)'
;MSYPTPLLSNLCENCQLRPRFSDGYKTHPYCSKTCANQAKLQSPASTPKSADCDFCGVRPKFFDGKKTHPFCSKSCAKNAMAQDSLFKPSVKGTSGSYRSLSHKTNQETICLMCKQAPKQPQSPFCGAACAYDAEKNGPTILEIPAGHVTFKSVTDQFKVSWRHTGKDCPPVRRVYIIVAARATQANYEAYQRTVENAGHFALSGRSPGNENRRWHGTQRECNLGDRGNTQFCASTKCSLCRIIKSSFDISLCGTNTGWGRFGTGIYTSSTSSKSDDYSHNDCSSSFKAILLNKVIVGKGYKLTHDRPSLTGPPAGYDSVLAETGGSLNHDELVVYTNAAIRPSYLVIYEP
;
A
#
# COMPACT_ATOMS: atom_id res chain seq x y z
N MET A 1 -41.91 -42.38 55.82
CA MET A 1 -42.15 -41.24 54.92
C MET A 1 -41.01 -41.19 53.93
N SER A 2 -41.26 -41.73 52.74
CA SER A 2 -40.26 -41.98 51.70
C SER A 2 -40.08 -40.72 50.87
N TYR A 3 -38.86 -40.18 50.82
CA TYR A 3 -38.52 -39.06 49.93
C TYR A 3 -38.53 -39.54 48.47
N PRO A 4 -39.13 -38.79 47.53
CA PRO A 4 -39.15 -39.18 46.12
C PRO A 4 -37.76 -39.01 45.50
N THR A 5 -37.29 -40.07 44.87
CA THR A 5 -36.10 -40.13 44.01
C THR A 5 -36.27 -39.14 42.84
N PRO A 6 -35.28 -38.30 42.51
CA PRO A 6 -35.36 -37.47 41.31
C PRO A 6 -35.26 -38.38 40.09
N LEU A 7 -36.31 -38.36 39.25
CA LEU A 7 -36.31 -38.95 37.92
C LEU A 7 -35.10 -38.41 37.13
N LEU A 8 -34.14 -39.28 36.85
CA LEU A 8 -33.03 -39.01 35.94
C LEU A 8 -33.62 -38.62 34.57
N SER A 9 -33.63 -37.33 34.27
CA SER A 9 -34.11 -36.80 33.00
C SER A 9 -33.19 -37.28 31.88
N ASN A 10 -33.61 -38.30 31.12
CA ASN A 10 -32.86 -38.82 29.97
C ASN A 10 -32.97 -37.91 28.73
N LEU A 11 -33.26 -36.62 28.91
CA LEU A 11 -33.53 -35.65 27.85
C LEU A 11 -32.26 -34.87 27.45
N CYS A 12 -32.25 -34.42 26.21
CA CYS A 12 -31.18 -33.64 25.61
C CYS A 12 -31.00 -32.31 26.34
N GLU A 13 -29.74 -32.00 26.69
CA GLU A 13 -29.41 -30.80 27.46
C GLU A 13 -29.67 -29.48 26.71
N ASN A 14 -29.72 -29.51 25.38
CA ASN A 14 -29.99 -28.33 24.53
C ASN A 14 -31.48 -28.12 24.26
N CYS A 15 -32.19 -29.13 23.75
CA CYS A 15 -33.59 -28.96 23.34
C CYS A 15 -34.60 -29.40 24.40
N GLN A 16 -34.22 -30.25 25.36
CA GLN A 16 -35.12 -30.83 26.38
C GLN A 16 -36.37 -31.57 25.82
N LEU A 17 -36.45 -31.79 24.50
CA LEU A 17 -37.61 -32.38 23.82
C LEU A 17 -37.40 -33.85 23.43
N ARG A 18 -36.14 -34.29 23.31
CA ARG A 18 -35.79 -35.63 22.81
C ARG A 18 -34.82 -36.31 23.76
N PRO A 19 -34.87 -37.66 23.87
CA PRO A 19 -33.87 -38.39 24.65
C PRO A 19 -32.45 -38.16 24.15
N ARG A 20 -31.49 -38.32 25.06
CA ARG A 20 -30.05 -38.29 24.76
C ARG A 20 -29.69 -39.36 23.74
N PHE A 21 -28.80 -39.02 22.81
CA PHE A 21 -28.35 -39.98 21.79
C PHE A 21 -27.36 -40.98 22.40
N SER A 22 -27.59 -42.27 22.23
CA SER A 22 -26.64 -43.33 22.61
C SER A 22 -26.11 -44.01 21.35
N ASP A 23 -24.79 -44.15 21.25
CA ASP A 23 -24.12 -44.85 20.14
C ASP A 23 -23.84 -46.34 20.43
N GLY A 24 -24.42 -46.87 21.52
CA GLY A 24 -24.21 -48.24 22.00
C GLY A 24 -23.03 -48.39 22.97
N TYR A 25 -22.12 -47.41 23.04
CA TYR A 25 -20.97 -47.40 23.95
C TYR A 25 -21.00 -46.24 24.94
N LYS A 26 -21.61 -45.10 24.54
CA LYS A 26 -21.73 -43.89 25.33
C LYS A 26 -23.05 -43.18 25.04
N THR A 27 -23.71 -42.71 26.10
CA THR A 27 -24.84 -41.78 25.97
C THR A 27 -24.30 -40.35 25.95
N HIS A 28 -24.55 -39.63 24.85
CA HIS A 28 -24.14 -38.25 24.64
C HIS A 28 -25.13 -37.28 25.29
N PRO A 29 -24.69 -36.11 25.80
CA PRO A 29 -25.59 -35.15 26.48
C PRO A 29 -26.70 -34.57 25.58
N TYR A 30 -26.57 -34.74 24.26
CA TYR A 30 -27.44 -34.14 23.26
C TYR A 30 -28.12 -35.20 22.38
N CYS A 31 -29.33 -34.92 21.88
CA CYS A 31 -30.06 -35.85 21.00
C CYS A 31 -29.53 -35.89 19.55
N SER A 32 -28.69 -34.92 19.15
CA SER A 32 -28.14 -34.83 17.79
C SER A 32 -26.90 -33.94 17.74
N LYS A 33 -26.12 -34.07 16.66
CA LYS A 33 -24.99 -33.16 16.34
C LYS A 33 -25.46 -31.71 16.24
N THR A 34 -26.68 -31.47 15.75
CA THR A 34 -27.27 -30.12 15.66
C THR A 34 -27.46 -29.49 17.04
N CYS A 35 -28.04 -30.24 17.99
CA CYS A 35 -28.20 -29.78 19.37
C CYS A 35 -26.86 -29.57 20.09
N ALA A 36 -25.86 -30.43 19.83
CA ALA A 36 -24.52 -30.25 20.37
C ALA A 36 -23.83 -28.98 19.85
N ASN A 37 -24.08 -28.59 18.59
CA ASN A 37 -23.51 -27.37 18.01
C ASN A 37 -24.23 -26.10 18.45
N GLN A 38 -25.54 -26.15 18.66
CA GLN A 38 -26.31 -25.03 19.21
C GLN A 38 -25.91 -24.72 20.67
N ALA A 39 -25.70 -25.76 21.48
CA ALA A 39 -25.21 -25.59 22.86
C ALA A 39 -23.83 -24.89 22.92
N LYS A 40 -22.95 -25.16 21.95
CA LYS A 40 -21.64 -24.48 21.84
C LYS A 40 -21.75 -22.98 21.52
N LEU A 41 -22.86 -22.54 20.93
CA LEU A 41 -23.12 -21.15 20.61
C LEU A 41 -23.85 -20.39 21.73
N GLN A 42 -24.40 -21.10 22.72
CA GLN A 42 -25.27 -20.54 23.77
C GLN A 42 -24.65 -20.55 25.17
N SER A 43 -23.51 -21.19 25.40
CA SER A 43 -22.84 -21.11 26.71
C SER A 43 -22.14 -19.75 26.90
N PRO A 44 -22.44 -19.00 27.98
CA PRO A 44 -21.66 -17.85 28.38
C PRO A 44 -20.31 -18.35 28.91
N ALA A 45 -19.24 -18.10 28.16
CA ALA A 45 -17.90 -18.51 28.56
C ALA A 45 -17.38 -17.62 29.70
N SER A 46 -17.56 -18.07 30.93
CA SER A 46 -16.92 -17.53 32.13
C SER A 46 -15.78 -18.44 32.59
N THR A 47 -14.55 -18.26 32.07
CA THR A 47 -13.27 -18.46 32.80
C THR A 47 -12.06 -18.02 31.98
N PRO A 48 -10.91 -17.77 32.63
CA PRO A 48 -10.26 -16.47 32.73
C PRO A 48 -9.62 -16.01 31.42
N LYS A 49 -9.60 -14.68 31.21
CA LYS A 49 -8.91 -14.00 30.08
C LYS A 49 -7.47 -14.49 29.96
N SER A 50 -7.22 -15.51 29.13
CA SER A 50 -5.88 -15.74 28.62
C SER A 50 -5.56 -14.53 27.76
N ALA A 51 -4.55 -13.75 28.15
CA ALA A 51 -4.11 -12.60 27.39
C ALA A 51 -4.02 -12.94 25.89
N ASP A 52 -4.45 -12.02 25.04
CA ASP A 52 -4.36 -12.18 23.59
C ASP A 52 -2.91 -12.37 23.16
N CYS A 53 -2.70 -13.02 22.02
CA CYS A 53 -1.38 -13.23 21.46
C CYS A 53 -0.62 -11.90 21.36
N ASP A 54 0.58 -11.86 21.93
CA ASP A 54 1.41 -10.64 22.01
C ASP A 54 1.89 -10.13 20.63
N PHE A 55 1.64 -10.89 19.56
CA PHE A 55 1.98 -10.53 18.18
C PHE A 55 0.77 -10.14 17.33
N CYS A 56 -0.24 -11.02 17.24
CA CYS A 56 -1.38 -10.75 16.37
C CYS A 56 -2.51 -10.00 17.08
N GLY A 57 -2.66 -10.13 18.40
CA GLY A 57 -3.78 -9.57 19.16
C GLY A 57 -5.17 -10.14 18.82
N VAL A 58 -5.26 -11.08 17.88
CA VAL A 58 -6.54 -11.61 17.36
C VAL A 58 -6.96 -12.91 18.05
N ARG A 59 -5.98 -13.70 18.49
CA ARG A 59 -6.22 -15.05 19.01
C ARG A 59 -5.60 -15.19 20.40
N PRO A 60 -6.21 -15.97 21.30
CA PRO A 60 -5.64 -16.22 22.61
C PRO A 60 -4.28 -16.92 22.51
N LYS A 61 -3.45 -16.71 23.52
CA LYS A 61 -2.17 -17.39 23.71
C LYS A 61 -2.31 -18.92 23.64
N PHE A 62 -1.36 -19.58 22.99
CA PHE A 62 -1.40 -21.04 22.80
C PHE A 62 -1.01 -21.77 24.10
N PHE A 63 -1.85 -22.69 24.57
CA PHE A 63 -1.55 -23.57 25.70
C PHE A 63 -1.19 -24.96 25.18
N ASP A 64 0.01 -25.47 25.52
CA ASP A 64 0.49 -26.77 25.06
C ASP A 64 0.14 -27.94 25.99
N GLY A 65 -0.71 -27.70 27.00
CA GLY A 65 -1.05 -28.66 28.04
C GLY A 65 -0.19 -28.55 29.30
N LYS A 66 0.90 -27.79 29.27
CA LYS A 66 1.80 -27.56 30.42
C LYS A 66 2.11 -26.07 30.66
N LYS A 67 2.23 -25.28 29.60
CA LYS A 67 2.57 -23.85 29.63
C LYS A 67 1.76 -23.05 28.61
N THR A 68 1.37 -21.84 29.00
CA THR A 68 0.80 -20.84 28.09
C THR A 68 1.93 -20.08 27.40
N HIS A 69 2.00 -20.18 26.08
CA HIS A 69 2.99 -19.49 25.24
C HIS A 69 2.54 -18.05 24.94
N PRO A 70 3.45 -17.07 24.83
CA PRO A 70 3.11 -15.67 24.55
C PRO A 70 2.36 -15.44 23.22
N PHE A 71 2.36 -16.44 22.33
CA PHE A 71 1.83 -16.34 20.99
C PHE A 71 0.79 -17.43 20.70
N CYS A 72 -0.16 -17.16 19.80
CA CYS A 72 -1.21 -18.11 19.43
C CYS A 72 -0.74 -19.22 18.47
N SER A 73 0.46 -19.11 17.88
CA SER A 73 1.02 -20.10 16.96
C SER A 73 2.53 -19.97 16.80
N LYS A 74 3.18 -21.04 16.32
CA LYS A 74 4.61 -21.02 15.94
C LYS A 74 4.92 -19.91 14.91
N SER A 75 3.99 -19.62 14.01
CA SER A 75 4.13 -18.53 13.03
C SER A 75 4.13 -17.16 13.69
N CYS A 76 3.23 -16.90 14.65
CA CYS A 76 3.23 -15.65 15.41
C CYS A 76 4.49 -15.51 16.26
N ALA A 77 4.97 -16.59 16.88
CA ALA A 77 6.23 -16.59 17.61
C ALA A 77 7.44 -16.25 16.71
N LYS A 78 7.54 -16.87 15.53
CA LYS A 78 8.62 -16.61 14.58
C LYS A 78 8.61 -15.18 14.05
N ASN A 79 7.43 -14.62 13.78
CA ASN A 79 7.30 -13.26 13.27
C ASN A 79 7.58 -12.21 14.36
N ALA A 80 7.21 -12.47 15.61
CA ALA A 80 7.58 -11.61 16.74
C ALA A 80 9.11 -11.57 16.94
N MET A 81 9.77 -12.72 16.92
CA MET A 81 11.23 -12.81 17.04
C MET A 81 11.98 -12.13 15.87
N ALA A 82 11.38 -12.11 14.68
CA ALA A 82 11.94 -11.41 13.52
C ALA A 82 11.83 -9.87 13.63
N GLN A 83 10.90 -9.34 14.44
CA GLN A 83 10.76 -7.89 14.67
C GLN A 83 11.64 -7.38 15.82
N ASP A 84 11.88 -8.19 16.86
CA ASP A 84 12.71 -7.81 18.01
C ASP A 84 14.22 -7.72 17.67
N SER A 85 14.64 -8.32 16.55
CA SER A 85 16.03 -8.29 16.07
C SER A 85 16.46 -6.96 15.43
N LEU A 86 15.60 -5.93 15.42
CA LEU A 86 15.89 -4.60 14.88
C LEU A 86 16.25 -3.55 15.95
N PHE A 87 16.20 -3.89 17.25
CA PHE A 87 16.49 -2.98 18.35
C PHE A 87 17.22 -3.66 19.52
N LYS A 88 18.53 -3.92 19.37
CA LYS A 88 19.52 -3.82 20.48
C LYS A 88 20.97 -3.87 19.96
N PRO A 89 21.93 -3.21 20.64
CA PRO A 89 23.31 -3.10 20.20
C PRO A 89 24.08 -4.41 20.34
N SER A 90 25.01 -4.61 19.41
CA SER A 90 25.91 -5.75 19.27
C SER A 90 26.69 -6.08 20.54
N VAL A 91 26.56 -7.33 21.03
CA VAL A 91 27.58 -7.98 21.87
C VAL A 91 27.87 -9.37 21.30
N LYS A 92 29.17 -9.66 21.15
CA LYS A 92 29.75 -10.85 20.53
C LYS A 92 29.26 -12.16 21.16
N GLY A 93 28.91 -13.13 20.32
CA GLY A 93 28.64 -14.50 20.72
C GLY A 93 28.39 -15.39 19.51
N THR A 94 29.34 -16.28 19.24
CA THR A 94 29.37 -17.30 18.19
C THR A 94 28.22 -18.31 18.28
N SER A 95 27.49 -18.54 17.19
CA SER A 95 27.01 -19.85 16.69
C SER A 95 25.81 -19.70 15.73
N GLY A 96 25.97 -20.20 14.50
CA GLY A 96 24.92 -20.90 13.74
C GLY A 96 23.73 -20.11 13.18
N SER A 97 23.77 -19.79 11.88
CA SER A 97 22.77 -20.24 10.89
C SER A 97 23.12 -19.64 9.53
N TYR A 98 23.64 -20.47 8.64
CA TYR A 98 23.85 -20.14 7.23
C TYR A 98 22.47 -19.95 6.56
N ARG A 99 21.82 -18.80 6.76
CA ARG A 99 20.75 -18.36 5.85
C ARG A 99 21.45 -18.07 4.53
N SER A 100 21.36 -18.99 3.58
CA SER A 100 22.04 -18.86 2.30
C SER A 100 21.76 -17.49 1.68
N LEU A 101 22.81 -16.83 1.18
CA LEU A 101 22.70 -15.55 0.48
C LEU A 101 21.61 -15.58 -0.60
N SER A 102 21.38 -16.75 -1.21
CA SER A 102 20.32 -17.01 -2.20
C SER A 102 18.89 -16.80 -1.71
N HIS A 103 18.56 -17.06 -0.44
CA HIS A 103 17.22 -16.79 0.09
C HIS A 103 16.98 -15.30 0.39
N LYS A 104 18.04 -14.56 0.74
CA LYS A 104 17.96 -13.11 0.97
C LYS A 104 17.77 -12.35 -0.34
N THR A 105 18.57 -12.67 -1.37
CA THR A 105 18.47 -12.05 -2.69
C THR A 105 17.11 -12.27 -3.35
N ASN A 106 16.48 -13.43 -3.13
CA ASN A 106 15.16 -13.75 -3.68
C ASN A 106 14.05 -12.87 -3.10
N GLN A 107 14.10 -12.51 -1.82
CA GLN A 107 13.07 -11.64 -1.21
C GLN A 107 13.25 -10.17 -1.61
N GLU A 108 14.50 -9.72 -1.72
CA GLU A 108 14.84 -8.35 -2.13
C GLU A 108 14.42 -8.06 -3.57
N THR A 109 14.35 -9.08 -4.41
CA THR A 109 14.03 -8.95 -5.84
C THR A 109 12.77 -9.71 -6.24
N ILE A 110 11.92 -10.14 -5.31
CA ILE A 110 10.77 -10.98 -5.64
C ILE A 110 9.82 -10.31 -6.65
N CYS A 111 9.39 -11.04 -7.68
CA CYS A 111 8.38 -10.61 -8.64
C CYS A 111 7.14 -10.12 -7.92
N LEU A 112 6.67 -8.92 -8.25
CA LEU A 112 5.55 -8.31 -7.53
C LEU A 112 4.19 -8.92 -7.87
N MET A 113 4.08 -9.70 -8.95
CA MET A 113 2.85 -10.40 -9.37
C MET A 113 2.77 -11.81 -8.78
N CYS A 114 3.65 -12.74 -9.19
CA CYS A 114 3.56 -14.13 -8.76
C CYS A 114 4.12 -14.40 -7.35
N LYS A 115 4.97 -13.50 -6.83
CA LYS A 115 5.69 -13.64 -5.56
C LYS A 115 6.55 -14.92 -5.46
N GLN A 116 6.98 -15.49 -6.58
CA GLN A 116 7.68 -16.79 -6.64
C GLN A 116 9.11 -16.71 -7.19
N ALA A 117 9.35 -15.90 -8.21
CA ALA A 117 10.66 -15.78 -8.86
C ALA A 117 11.20 -14.34 -8.77
N PRO A 118 12.52 -14.12 -8.87
CA PRO A 118 13.09 -12.79 -8.97
C PRO A 118 12.54 -12.00 -10.16
N LYS A 119 12.40 -10.69 -9.99
CA LYS A 119 12.04 -9.73 -11.03
C LYS A 119 13.20 -9.58 -12.02
N GLN A 120 12.88 -9.18 -13.25
CA GLN A 120 13.90 -8.75 -14.21
C GLN A 120 14.52 -7.41 -13.78
N PRO A 121 15.74 -7.05 -14.21
CA PRO A 121 16.41 -5.81 -13.78
C PRO A 121 15.56 -4.55 -13.96
N GLN A 122 14.91 -4.40 -15.12
CA GLN A 122 14.10 -3.23 -15.49
C GLN A 122 12.58 -3.45 -15.39
N SER A 123 12.14 -4.57 -14.80
CA SER A 123 10.72 -4.87 -14.61
C SER A 123 10.42 -5.15 -13.15
N PRO A 124 9.22 -4.81 -12.64
CA PRO A 124 8.73 -5.33 -11.37
C PRO A 124 8.36 -6.83 -11.42
N PHE A 125 8.41 -7.44 -12.61
CA PHE A 125 7.93 -8.80 -12.86
C PHE A 125 9.05 -9.75 -13.31
N CYS A 126 8.90 -11.05 -13.08
CA CYS A 126 9.90 -12.07 -13.46
C CYS A 126 9.94 -12.37 -14.95
N GLY A 127 8.90 -12.01 -15.71
CA GLY A 127 8.80 -12.24 -17.14
C GLY A 127 7.49 -11.73 -17.73
N ALA A 128 7.33 -11.94 -19.04
CA ALA A 128 6.21 -11.42 -19.83
C ALA A 128 4.83 -11.90 -19.33
N ALA A 129 4.71 -13.15 -18.89
CA ALA A 129 3.45 -13.68 -18.36
C ALA A 129 2.95 -12.90 -17.13
N CYS A 130 3.83 -12.70 -16.12
CA CYS A 130 3.48 -11.89 -14.95
C CYS A 130 3.23 -10.41 -15.27
N ALA A 131 3.92 -9.86 -16.27
CA ALA A 131 3.66 -8.50 -16.73
C ALA A 131 2.28 -8.38 -17.39
N TYR A 132 1.94 -9.35 -18.25
CA TYR A 132 0.63 -9.44 -18.89
C TYR A 132 -0.49 -9.63 -17.86
N ASP A 133 -0.32 -10.53 -16.90
CA ASP A 133 -1.33 -10.75 -15.85
C ASP A 133 -1.52 -9.51 -14.99
N ALA A 134 -0.44 -8.80 -14.63
CA ALA A 134 -0.54 -7.55 -13.90
C ALA A 134 -1.33 -6.51 -14.70
N GLU A 135 -0.99 -6.32 -15.98
CA GLU A 135 -1.66 -5.35 -16.86
C GLU A 135 -3.14 -5.72 -17.10
N LYS A 136 -3.43 -7.01 -17.32
CA LYS A 136 -4.79 -7.52 -17.51
C LYS A 136 -5.67 -7.28 -16.29
N ASN A 137 -5.09 -7.36 -15.09
CA ASN A 137 -5.78 -7.07 -13.83
C ASN A 137 -5.74 -5.57 -13.47
N GLY A 138 -5.17 -4.72 -14.34
CA GLY A 138 -5.13 -3.27 -14.17
C GLY A 138 -6.50 -2.61 -14.46
N PRO A 139 -6.78 -1.43 -13.87
CA PRO A 139 -5.95 -0.74 -12.89
C PRO A 139 -5.95 -1.48 -11.56
N THR A 140 -4.79 -1.59 -10.90
CA THR A 140 -4.66 -2.23 -9.58
C THR A 140 -3.39 -1.74 -8.87
N ILE A 141 -3.29 -2.04 -7.57
CA ILE A 141 -2.08 -1.79 -6.78
C ILE A 141 -1.55 -3.11 -6.22
N LEU A 142 -0.23 -3.31 -6.30
CA LEU A 142 0.45 -4.48 -5.75
C LEU A 142 1.39 -4.04 -4.64
N GLU A 143 1.22 -4.60 -3.44
CA GLU A 143 2.08 -4.27 -2.31
C GLU A 143 3.52 -4.71 -2.60
N ILE A 144 4.45 -3.78 -2.37
CA ILE A 144 5.88 -4.00 -2.45
C ILE A 144 6.36 -4.38 -1.05
N PRO A 145 6.93 -5.59 -0.85
CA PRO A 145 7.43 -6.00 0.46
C PRO A 145 8.48 -5.02 1.00
N ALA A 146 8.49 -4.77 2.31
CA ALA A 146 9.41 -3.82 2.95
C ALA A 146 10.91 -4.14 2.68
N GLY A 147 11.25 -5.42 2.54
CA GLY A 147 12.61 -5.86 2.19
C GLY A 147 12.97 -5.76 0.71
N HIS A 148 12.04 -5.36 -0.17
CA HIS A 148 12.26 -5.35 -1.61
C HIS A 148 13.07 -4.11 -2.05
N VAL A 149 13.97 -4.25 -3.03
CA VAL A 149 14.83 -3.15 -3.53
C VAL A 149 14.03 -1.94 -4.01
N THR A 150 12.86 -2.17 -4.61
CA THR A 150 11.97 -1.07 -5.05
C THR A 150 11.34 -0.33 -3.86
N PHE A 151 11.04 -1.03 -2.74
CA PHE A 151 10.55 -0.37 -1.53
C PHE A 151 11.63 0.57 -1.01
N LYS A 152 12.86 0.07 -0.89
CA LYS A 152 14.01 0.89 -0.48
C LYS A 152 14.20 2.09 -1.40
N SER A 153 14.21 1.88 -2.72
CA SER A 153 14.38 2.95 -3.72
C SER A 153 13.33 4.07 -3.61
N VAL A 154 12.06 3.72 -3.41
CA VAL A 154 10.97 4.69 -3.28
C VAL A 154 11.03 5.42 -1.94
N THR A 155 11.28 4.71 -0.85
CA THR A 155 11.42 5.28 0.49
C THR A 155 12.65 6.20 0.61
N ASP A 156 13.78 5.82 0.02
CA ASP A 156 14.98 6.67 -0.04
C ASP A 156 14.69 7.96 -0.82
N GLN A 157 13.99 7.86 -1.97
CA GLN A 157 13.55 9.03 -2.73
C GLN A 157 12.64 9.93 -1.89
N PHE A 158 11.66 9.36 -1.18
CA PHE A 158 10.76 10.11 -0.31
C PHE A 158 11.55 10.88 0.75
N LYS A 159 12.49 10.22 1.42
CA LYS A 159 13.33 10.80 2.47
C LYS A 159 14.28 11.88 1.95
N VAL A 160 15.01 11.62 0.87
CA VAL A 160 15.98 12.57 0.29
C VAL A 160 15.30 13.81 -0.32
N SER A 161 14.03 13.67 -0.72
CA SER A 161 13.23 14.78 -1.23
C SER A 161 12.37 15.47 -0.17
N TRP A 162 12.45 15.05 1.10
CA TRP A 162 11.80 15.75 2.21
C TRP A 162 12.68 16.91 2.66
N ARG A 163 12.39 18.13 2.18
CA ARG A 163 13.34 19.26 2.22
C ARG A 163 12.80 20.52 2.88
N HIS A 164 11.57 20.49 3.40
CA HIS A 164 11.04 21.61 4.16
C HIS A 164 11.71 21.69 5.52
N THR A 165 12.33 22.84 5.80
CA THR A 165 12.92 23.15 7.10
C THR A 165 11.86 23.11 8.20
N GLY A 166 12.16 22.48 9.33
CA GLY A 166 11.26 22.40 10.47
C GLY A 166 10.17 21.33 10.37
N LYS A 167 10.19 20.50 9.32
CA LYS A 167 9.26 19.38 9.14
C LYS A 167 10.03 18.07 9.17
N ASP A 168 9.85 17.26 10.21
CA ASP A 168 10.47 15.95 10.30
C ASP A 168 9.97 15.02 9.19
N CYS A 169 10.87 14.23 8.61
CA CYS A 169 10.49 13.26 7.57
C CYS A 169 9.76 12.08 8.23
N PRO A 170 8.49 11.84 7.91
CA PRO A 170 7.72 10.78 8.54
C PRO A 170 8.18 9.39 8.07
N PRO A 171 8.02 8.35 8.90
CA PRO A 171 8.28 6.97 8.49
C PRO A 171 7.33 6.51 7.38
N VAL A 172 7.91 5.96 6.30
CA VAL A 172 7.14 5.22 5.28
C VAL A 172 6.74 3.86 5.83
N ARG A 173 5.45 3.55 5.78
CA ARG A 173 4.88 2.29 6.28
C ARG A 173 4.61 1.28 5.18
N ARG A 174 4.12 1.71 4.01
CA ARG A 174 3.84 0.83 2.87
C ARG A 174 4.14 1.52 1.55
N VAL A 175 4.53 0.72 0.56
CA VAL A 175 4.68 1.16 -0.83
C VAL A 175 3.96 0.15 -1.72
N TYR A 176 3.20 0.66 -2.67
CA TYR A 176 2.55 -0.14 -3.69
C TYR A 176 3.07 0.28 -5.06
N ILE A 177 3.28 -0.68 -5.95
CA ILE A 177 3.40 -0.38 -7.37
C ILE A 177 2.00 -0.24 -7.95
N ILE A 178 1.81 0.79 -8.77
CA ILE A 178 0.56 1.02 -9.48
C ILE A 178 0.68 0.42 -10.88
N VAL A 179 -0.23 -0.50 -11.18
CA VAL A 179 -0.39 -1.07 -12.52
C VAL A 179 -1.55 -0.35 -13.18
N ALA A 180 -1.24 0.45 -14.19
CA ALA A 180 -2.24 1.20 -14.95
C ALA A 180 -3.03 0.29 -15.89
N ALA A 181 -4.20 0.74 -16.33
CA ALA A 181 -4.89 0.11 -17.44
C ALA A 181 -4.06 0.20 -18.73
N ARG A 182 -4.13 -0.84 -19.59
CA ARG A 182 -3.39 -0.90 -20.87
C ARG A 182 -3.54 0.35 -21.73
N ALA A 183 -4.76 0.84 -21.90
CA ALA A 183 -5.02 2.02 -22.72
C ALA A 183 -4.33 3.29 -22.18
N THR A 184 -4.38 3.49 -20.85
CA THR A 184 -3.68 4.58 -20.17
C THR A 184 -2.16 4.46 -20.35
N GLN A 185 -1.62 3.24 -20.22
CA GLN A 185 -0.20 2.98 -20.40
C GLN A 185 0.25 3.26 -21.84
N ALA A 186 -0.51 2.80 -22.83
CA ALA A 186 -0.21 3.02 -24.24
C ALA A 186 -0.22 4.51 -24.62
N ASN A 187 -1.17 5.28 -24.09
CA ASN A 187 -1.24 6.74 -24.32
C ASN A 187 0.00 7.45 -23.76
N TYR A 188 0.44 7.09 -22.55
CA TYR A 188 1.65 7.62 -21.94
C TYR A 188 2.91 7.28 -22.76
N GLU A 189 3.05 6.02 -23.20
CA GLU A 189 4.21 5.58 -23.99
C GLU A 189 4.22 6.18 -25.41
N ALA A 190 3.06 6.40 -26.02
CA ALA A 190 2.95 7.10 -27.29
C ALA A 190 3.41 8.57 -27.17
N TYR A 191 3.02 9.24 -26.08
CA TYR A 191 3.47 10.60 -25.82
C TYR A 191 4.98 10.65 -25.53
N GLN A 192 5.51 9.74 -24.70
CA GLN A 192 6.95 9.62 -24.46
C GLN A 192 7.75 9.47 -25.75
N ARG A 193 7.30 8.59 -26.66
CA ARG A 193 7.96 8.40 -27.97
C ARG A 193 7.91 9.67 -28.82
N THR A 194 6.79 10.39 -28.80
CA THR A 194 6.64 11.66 -29.53
C THR A 194 7.63 12.70 -29.02
N VAL A 195 7.72 12.89 -27.71
CA VAL A 195 8.65 13.84 -27.07
C VAL A 195 10.11 13.40 -27.25
N GLU A 196 10.41 12.10 -27.16
CA GLU A 196 11.75 11.58 -27.41
C GLU A 196 12.20 11.78 -28.85
N ASN A 197 11.32 11.52 -29.83
CA ASN A 197 11.64 11.74 -31.24
C ASN A 197 11.91 13.21 -31.56
N ALA A 198 11.26 14.13 -30.84
CA ALA A 198 11.47 15.57 -31.02
C ALA A 198 12.73 16.09 -30.30
N GLY A 199 13.05 15.55 -29.11
CA GLY A 199 14.08 16.10 -28.24
C GLY A 199 15.37 15.29 -28.10
N HIS A 200 15.39 14.02 -28.56
CA HIS A 200 16.52 13.11 -28.50
C HIS A 200 17.21 13.03 -27.11
N PHE A 201 16.42 12.98 -26.04
CA PHE A 201 16.93 13.07 -24.68
C PHE A 201 17.78 11.86 -24.30
N ALA A 202 17.49 10.68 -24.85
CA ALA A 202 18.28 9.47 -24.63
C ALA A 202 19.72 9.61 -25.15
N LEU A 203 19.92 10.30 -26.28
CA LEU A 203 21.25 10.59 -26.83
C LEU A 203 22.08 11.49 -25.90
N SER A 204 21.40 12.27 -25.05
CA SER A 204 22.02 13.14 -24.03
C SER A 204 22.15 12.47 -22.66
N GLY A 205 22.02 11.14 -22.58
CA GLY A 205 22.15 10.37 -21.34
C GLY A 205 20.97 10.49 -20.37
N ARG A 206 19.82 11.03 -20.81
CA ARG A 206 18.59 11.09 -20.01
C ARG A 206 17.68 9.90 -20.33
N SER A 207 16.65 9.69 -19.52
CA SER A 207 15.58 8.75 -19.86
C SER A 207 14.78 9.25 -21.08
N PRO A 208 14.23 8.36 -21.92
CA PRO A 208 13.40 8.75 -23.06
C PRO A 208 12.30 9.76 -22.68
N GLY A 209 12.17 10.82 -23.47
CA GLY A 209 11.24 11.93 -23.23
C GLY A 209 11.61 12.80 -22.03
N ASN A 210 12.84 12.69 -21.52
CA ASN A 210 13.25 13.26 -20.23
C ASN A 210 12.28 12.83 -19.11
N GLU A 211 11.94 11.53 -19.05
CA GLU A 211 11.07 10.97 -18.01
C GLU A 211 11.71 11.15 -16.63
N ASN A 212 10.97 11.75 -15.71
CA ASN A 212 11.41 11.99 -14.34
C ASN A 212 10.34 11.56 -13.34
N ARG A 213 10.78 11.20 -12.13
CA ARG A 213 9.85 10.93 -11.02
C ARG A 213 9.48 12.20 -10.27
N ARG A 214 8.19 12.38 -9.97
CA ARG A 214 7.68 13.54 -9.22
C ARG A 214 6.56 13.16 -8.25
N TRP A 215 6.54 13.83 -7.12
CA TRP A 215 5.54 13.68 -6.07
C TRP A 215 4.26 14.45 -6.38
N HIS A 216 3.14 13.89 -5.93
CA HIS A 216 1.83 14.53 -5.96
C HIS A 216 1.03 14.10 -4.72
N GLY A 217 0.66 15.05 -3.88
CA GLY A 217 -0.32 14.85 -2.81
C GLY A 217 -1.71 15.16 -3.31
N THR A 218 -2.70 14.43 -2.80
CA THR A 218 -4.08 14.60 -3.19
C THR A 218 -5.02 14.11 -2.08
N GLN A 219 -6.32 14.34 -2.28
CA GLN A 219 -7.41 13.91 -1.41
C GLN A 219 -7.61 12.39 -1.44
N ARG A 220 -7.76 11.80 -0.26
CA ARG A 220 -8.10 10.40 -0.05
C ARG A 220 -9.31 10.27 0.87
N GLU A 221 -10.45 9.85 0.32
CA GLU A 221 -11.70 9.64 1.09
C GLU A 221 -11.90 8.20 1.59
N CYS A 222 -10.96 7.30 1.30
CA CYS A 222 -11.09 5.88 1.64
C CYS A 222 -9.77 5.33 2.20
N ASN A 223 -9.78 4.09 2.69
CA ASN A 223 -8.60 3.51 3.32
C ASN A 223 -7.63 2.84 2.32
N LEU A 224 -7.70 3.13 1.02
CA LEU A 224 -6.76 2.57 0.02
C LEU A 224 -5.30 2.73 0.45
N GLY A 225 -4.56 1.62 0.45
CA GLY A 225 -3.16 1.55 0.86
C GLY A 225 -2.96 1.21 2.34
N ASP A 226 -4.01 1.25 3.17
CA ASP A 226 -3.92 0.69 4.52
C ASP A 226 -3.79 -0.84 4.46
N ARG A 227 -3.40 -1.44 5.58
CA ARG A 227 -3.25 -2.90 5.67
C ARG A 227 -4.55 -3.60 5.23
N GLY A 228 -4.45 -4.43 4.20
CA GLY A 228 -5.58 -5.18 3.65
C GLY A 228 -6.52 -4.37 2.73
N ASN A 229 -6.29 -3.07 2.57
CA ASN A 229 -7.14 -2.19 1.77
C ASN A 229 -6.50 -1.88 0.42
N THR A 230 -6.73 -2.74 -0.58
CA THR A 230 -6.21 -2.57 -1.95
C THR A 230 -7.29 -2.28 -2.98
N GLN A 231 -8.56 -2.29 -2.57
CA GLN A 231 -9.69 -2.02 -3.44
C GLN A 231 -9.99 -0.54 -3.54
N PHE A 232 -10.18 -0.04 -4.75
CA PHE A 232 -10.55 1.34 -4.99
C PHE A 232 -12.03 1.59 -4.63
N CYS A 233 -12.32 2.69 -3.95
CA CYS A 233 -13.71 3.12 -3.76
C CYS A 233 -14.35 3.59 -5.08
N ALA A 234 -15.68 3.71 -5.09
CA ALA A 234 -16.46 4.25 -6.21
C ALA A 234 -16.69 5.77 -6.13
N SER A 235 -16.26 6.43 -5.04
CA SER A 235 -16.49 7.87 -4.86
C SER A 235 -15.82 8.70 -5.97
N THR A 236 -16.58 9.63 -6.52
CA THR A 236 -16.11 10.62 -7.50
C THR A 236 -15.28 11.74 -6.86
N LYS A 237 -15.35 11.88 -5.54
CA LYS A 237 -14.59 12.85 -4.74
C LYS A 237 -13.23 12.30 -4.27
N CYS A 238 -13.00 11.00 -4.36
CA CYS A 238 -11.73 10.39 -3.97
C CYS A 238 -10.69 10.53 -5.09
N SER A 239 -10.04 11.71 -5.13
CA SER A 239 -9.02 12.04 -6.13
C SER A 239 -7.92 10.99 -6.21
N LEU A 240 -7.46 10.44 -5.08
CA LEU A 240 -6.47 9.36 -5.06
C LEU A 240 -6.92 8.13 -5.87
N CYS A 241 -8.12 7.60 -5.60
CA CYS A 241 -8.63 6.44 -6.32
C CYS A 241 -8.85 6.74 -7.80
N ARG A 242 -9.33 7.94 -8.14
CA ARG A 242 -9.57 8.34 -9.54
C ARG A 242 -8.26 8.45 -10.31
N ILE A 243 -7.26 9.13 -9.75
CA ILE A 243 -5.93 9.24 -10.36
C ILE A 243 -5.33 7.86 -10.58
N ILE A 244 -5.40 6.95 -9.61
CA ILE A 244 -4.85 5.59 -9.78
C ILE A 244 -5.63 4.78 -10.83
N LYS A 245 -6.96 4.91 -10.90
CA LYS A 245 -7.82 4.18 -11.84
C LYS A 245 -7.67 4.65 -13.28
N SER A 246 -7.70 5.96 -13.51
CA SER A 246 -7.82 6.55 -14.86
C SER A 246 -6.67 7.49 -15.24
N SER A 247 -5.62 7.58 -14.42
CA SER A 247 -4.59 8.63 -14.48
C SER A 247 -5.13 10.02 -14.18
N PHE A 248 -4.24 11.00 -14.32
CA PHE A 248 -4.52 12.41 -14.14
C PHE A 248 -5.41 12.97 -15.25
N ASP A 249 -6.20 13.97 -14.88
CA ASP A 249 -7.08 14.68 -15.81
C ASP A 249 -6.99 16.19 -15.54
N ILE A 250 -6.46 16.93 -16.52
CA ILE A 250 -6.32 18.39 -16.48
C ILE A 250 -7.65 19.10 -16.30
N SER A 251 -8.76 18.51 -16.77
CA SER A 251 -10.09 19.10 -16.58
C SER A 251 -10.49 19.22 -15.10
N LEU A 252 -9.81 18.49 -14.21
CA LEU A 252 -10.00 18.53 -12.76
C LEU A 252 -9.02 19.48 -12.06
N CYS A 253 -8.13 20.15 -12.79
CA CYS A 253 -7.20 21.14 -12.23
C CYS A 253 -7.96 22.24 -11.48
N GLY A 254 -7.43 22.66 -10.33
CA GLY A 254 -7.99 23.78 -9.57
C GLY A 254 -9.33 23.49 -8.89
N THR A 255 -9.90 22.28 -8.99
CA THR A 255 -11.18 21.95 -8.32
C THR A 255 -11.12 22.08 -6.80
N ASN A 256 -9.93 21.96 -6.20
CA ASN A 256 -9.72 22.11 -4.75
C ASN A 256 -9.19 23.49 -4.33
N THR A 257 -8.54 24.25 -5.22
CA THR A 257 -7.85 25.51 -4.88
C THR A 257 -8.41 26.73 -5.62
N GLY A 258 -9.20 26.53 -6.68
CA GLY A 258 -9.72 27.57 -7.58
C GLY A 258 -8.66 28.26 -8.44
N TRP A 259 -7.37 27.98 -8.22
CA TRP A 259 -6.26 28.70 -8.83
C TRP A 259 -4.98 27.86 -8.86
N GLY A 260 -4.11 28.14 -9.83
CA GLY A 260 -2.78 27.56 -9.96
C GLY A 260 -1.78 28.59 -10.49
N ARG A 261 -0.56 28.60 -9.93
CA ARG A 261 0.48 29.60 -10.24
C ARG A 261 0.86 29.66 -11.71
N PHE A 262 0.69 28.57 -12.43
CA PHE A 262 1.02 28.39 -13.83
C PHE A 262 -0.21 27.93 -14.63
N GLY A 263 -1.40 28.36 -14.21
CA GLY A 263 -2.67 28.10 -14.89
C GLY A 263 -3.11 26.63 -14.89
N THR A 264 -3.80 26.22 -15.95
CA THR A 264 -4.53 24.94 -16.00
C THR A 264 -3.62 23.80 -16.43
N GLY A 265 -3.09 23.05 -15.47
CA GLY A 265 -2.18 21.93 -15.73
C GLY A 265 -2.10 20.94 -14.55
N ILE A 266 -1.30 19.90 -14.70
CA ILE A 266 -1.06 18.91 -13.65
C ILE A 266 0.22 19.29 -12.91
N TYR A 267 0.08 19.58 -11.62
CA TYR A 267 1.16 20.05 -10.76
C TYR A 267 1.79 18.88 -9.99
N THR A 268 3.12 18.82 -10.04
CA THR A 268 3.92 17.85 -9.29
C THR A 268 5.18 18.53 -8.76
N SER A 269 5.89 17.88 -7.84
CA SER A 269 7.14 18.43 -7.29
C SER A 269 8.22 17.37 -7.18
N SER A 270 9.49 17.77 -7.27
CA SER A 270 10.62 16.93 -6.89
C SER A 270 10.82 16.87 -5.38
N THR A 271 10.10 17.70 -4.62
CA THR A 271 10.14 17.80 -3.16
C THR A 271 8.91 17.12 -2.54
N SER A 272 9.13 16.01 -1.82
CA SER A 272 8.05 15.21 -1.20
C SER A 272 7.31 16.00 -0.11
N SER A 273 8.04 16.76 0.72
CA SER A 273 7.45 17.57 1.79
C SER A 273 6.53 18.69 1.30
N LYS A 274 6.75 19.21 0.07
CA LYS A 274 5.84 20.15 -0.60
C LYS A 274 4.57 19.45 -1.04
N SER A 275 4.71 18.30 -1.70
CA SER A 275 3.56 17.52 -2.14
C SER A 275 2.74 16.99 -0.96
N ASP A 276 3.37 16.76 0.19
CA ASP A 276 2.70 16.39 1.44
C ASP A 276 1.68 17.44 1.92
N ASP A 277 1.90 18.74 1.65
CA ASP A 277 0.96 19.81 2.03
C ASP A 277 -0.39 19.68 1.28
N TYR A 278 -0.41 18.93 0.17
CA TYR A 278 -1.61 18.62 -0.60
C TYR A 278 -2.16 17.21 -0.31
N SER A 279 -1.46 16.42 0.52
CA SER A 279 -1.94 15.11 0.96
C SER A 279 -2.90 15.27 2.13
N HIS A 280 -4.15 14.87 1.93
CA HIS A 280 -5.19 14.98 2.95
C HIS A 280 -6.14 13.78 2.92
N ASN A 281 -6.65 13.41 4.10
CA ASN A 281 -7.59 12.31 4.26
C ASN A 281 -8.95 12.83 4.73
N ASP A 282 -10.02 12.40 4.05
CA ASP A 282 -11.40 12.51 4.55
C ASP A 282 -11.91 11.17 5.09
N CYS A 283 -10.98 10.29 5.48
CA CYS A 283 -11.26 8.99 6.06
C CYS A 283 -10.57 8.83 7.42
N SER A 284 -11.06 7.89 8.22
CA SER A 284 -10.44 7.52 9.49
C SER A 284 -9.21 6.63 9.26
N SER A 285 -8.13 7.23 8.75
CA SER A 285 -6.81 6.60 8.59
C SER A 285 -5.77 7.36 9.41
N SER A 286 -4.97 6.64 10.19
CA SER A 286 -3.81 7.19 10.90
C SER A 286 -2.61 7.47 9.99
N PHE A 287 -2.72 7.18 8.70
CA PHE A 287 -1.65 7.32 7.72
C PHE A 287 -2.04 8.26 6.59
N LYS A 288 -1.08 9.05 6.10
CA LYS A 288 -1.19 9.86 4.88
C LYS A 288 -0.84 9.04 3.64
N ALA A 289 -1.23 9.55 2.48
CA ALA A 289 -1.01 8.91 1.18
C ALA A 289 -0.45 9.92 0.17
N ILE A 290 0.58 9.52 -0.56
CA ILE A 290 1.21 10.36 -1.59
C ILE A 290 1.59 9.52 -2.81
N LEU A 291 1.51 10.11 -3.99
CA LEU A 291 1.85 9.45 -5.24
C LEU A 291 3.26 9.81 -5.67
N LEU A 292 4.03 8.81 -6.11
CA LEU A 292 5.23 9.00 -6.91
C LEU A 292 4.89 8.65 -8.36
N ASN A 293 4.99 9.65 -9.23
CA ASN A 293 4.55 9.60 -10.61
C ASN A 293 5.75 9.51 -11.56
N LYS A 294 5.55 8.97 -12.75
CA LYS A 294 6.47 9.17 -13.88
C LYS A 294 5.91 10.29 -14.74
N VAL A 295 6.75 11.27 -15.04
CA VAL A 295 6.38 12.47 -15.81
C VAL A 295 7.33 12.64 -16.98
N ILE A 296 6.80 12.71 -18.19
CA ILE A 296 7.54 13.10 -19.39
C ILE A 296 7.74 14.62 -19.32
N VAL A 297 8.94 15.04 -18.88
CA VAL A 297 9.26 16.46 -18.72
C VAL A 297 9.52 17.12 -20.08
N GLY A 298 10.07 16.35 -21.03
CA GLY A 298 10.58 16.87 -22.29
C GLY A 298 11.52 18.06 -22.08
N LYS A 299 11.39 19.07 -22.94
CA LYS A 299 12.06 20.36 -22.82
C LYS A 299 11.25 21.26 -21.90
N GLY A 300 11.73 21.44 -20.66
CA GLY A 300 11.06 22.26 -19.66
C GLY A 300 11.38 23.76 -19.78
N TYR A 301 10.35 24.60 -19.71
CA TYR A 301 10.47 26.06 -19.69
C TYR A 301 10.57 26.56 -18.26
N LYS A 302 11.71 27.18 -17.90
CA LYS A 302 11.98 27.62 -16.54
C LYS A 302 11.26 28.95 -16.23
N LEU A 303 10.65 29.02 -15.06
CA LEU A 303 9.99 30.20 -14.51
C LEU A 303 10.38 30.40 -13.04
N THR A 304 10.49 31.66 -12.64
CA THR A 304 10.72 32.11 -11.25
C THR A 304 9.60 33.02 -10.74
N HIS A 305 8.55 33.21 -11.54
CA HIS A 305 7.41 34.07 -11.23
C HIS A 305 6.12 33.43 -11.75
N ASP A 306 5.02 33.76 -11.07
CA ASP A 306 3.69 33.25 -11.38
C ASP A 306 3.25 33.68 -12.78
N ARG A 307 2.62 32.75 -13.51
CA ARG A 307 1.98 32.97 -14.80
C ARG A 307 0.63 32.25 -14.83
N PRO A 308 -0.36 32.71 -14.04
CA PRO A 308 -1.61 31.99 -13.84
C PRO A 308 -2.49 31.89 -15.10
N SER A 309 -2.20 32.67 -16.14
CA SER A 309 -2.92 32.63 -17.42
C SER A 309 -2.43 31.55 -18.40
N LEU A 310 -1.46 30.72 -18.03
CA LEU A 310 -0.96 29.67 -18.91
C LEU A 310 -2.00 28.56 -19.11
N THR A 311 -2.18 28.17 -20.37
CA THR A 311 -2.98 27.01 -20.78
C THR A 311 -2.10 25.90 -21.37
N GLY A 312 -0.79 26.13 -21.45
CA GLY A 312 0.20 25.27 -22.06
C GLY A 312 1.61 25.78 -21.78
N PRO A 313 2.65 24.96 -22.03
CA PRO A 313 4.02 25.45 -22.03
C PRO A 313 4.21 26.45 -23.19
N PRO A 314 5.16 27.40 -23.09
CA PRO A 314 5.52 28.25 -24.23
C PRO A 314 5.94 27.44 -25.46
N ALA A 315 5.82 28.04 -26.65
CA ALA A 315 6.13 27.37 -27.91
C ALA A 315 7.54 26.76 -27.92
N GLY A 316 7.65 25.50 -28.34
CA GLY A 316 8.91 24.75 -28.37
C GLY A 316 9.34 24.16 -27.03
N TYR A 317 8.43 24.05 -26.05
CA TYR A 317 8.61 23.39 -24.76
C TYR A 317 7.46 22.41 -24.49
N ASP A 318 7.71 21.42 -23.63
CA ASP A 318 6.76 20.35 -23.28
C ASP A 318 6.16 20.54 -21.88
N SER A 319 6.85 21.28 -21.01
CA SER A 319 6.46 21.50 -19.62
C SER A 319 6.93 22.85 -19.08
N VAL A 320 6.44 23.22 -17.90
CA VAL A 320 6.92 24.37 -17.13
C VAL A 320 7.65 23.88 -15.88
N LEU A 321 8.83 24.43 -15.64
CA LEU A 321 9.67 24.20 -14.47
C LEU A 321 9.69 25.45 -13.61
N ALA A 322 8.96 25.44 -12.51
CA ALA A 322 8.97 26.48 -11.52
C ALA A 322 10.16 26.25 -10.58
N GLU A 323 11.17 27.12 -10.65
CA GLU A 323 12.40 27.01 -9.86
C GLU A 323 12.38 27.98 -8.68
N THR A 324 12.98 27.59 -7.55
CA THR A 324 13.06 28.48 -6.38
C THR A 324 13.77 29.78 -6.74
N GLY A 325 13.19 30.91 -6.34
CA GLY A 325 13.64 32.25 -6.73
C GLY A 325 12.46 33.16 -7.05
N GLY A 326 12.65 34.48 -6.97
CA GLY A 326 11.55 35.44 -7.16
C GLY A 326 10.46 35.25 -6.11
N SER A 327 9.25 34.88 -6.54
CA SER A 327 8.10 34.59 -5.66
C SER A 327 7.96 33.11 -5.29
N LEU A 328 8.86 32.23 -5.77
CA LEU A 328 8.74 30.77 -5.63
C LEU A 328 9.62 30.24 -4.49
N ASN A 329 8.99 29.67 -3.46
CA ASN A 329 9.69 29.07 -2.31
C ASN A 329 10.04 27.59 -2.52
N HIS A 330 9.36 26.90 -3.42
CA HIS A 330 9.56 25.46 -3.67
C HIS A 330 9.33 25.12 -5.14
N ASP A 331 9.96 24.06 -5.63
CA ASP A 331 9.89 23.66 -7.03
C ASP A 331 8.51 23.12 -7.43
N GLU A 332 8.12 23.33 -8.69
CA GLU A 332 6.97 22.70 -9.34
C GLU A 332 7.33 22.29 -10.76
N LEU A 333 6.83 21.14 -11.17
CA LEU A 333 6.75 20.74 -12.57
C LEU A 333 5.27 20.74 -12.95
N VAL A 334 4.95 21.47 -14.01
CA VAL A 334 3.60 21.52 -14.57
C VAL A 334 3.61 20.97 -15.99
N VAL A 335 2.74 19.99 -16.23
CA VAL A 335 2.48 19.44 -17.56
C VAL A 335 1.05 19.75 -18.00
N TYR A 336 0.85 19.93 -19.30
CA TYR A 336 -0.40 20.43 -19.88
C TYR A 336 -1.04 19.42 -20.84
N THR A 337 -0.71 18.14 -20.68
CA THR A 337 -1.45 17.02 -21.29
C THR A 337 -1.55 15.84 -20.34
N ASN A 338 -2.70 15.15 -20.32
CA ASN A 338 -2.92 13.97 -19.48
C ASN A 338 -1.94 12.83 -19.82
N ALA A 339 -1.46 12.77 -21.06
CA ALA A 339 -0.53 11.74 -21.52
C ALA A 339 0.92 11.95 -21.01
N ALA A 340 1.25 13.13 -20.46
CA ALA A 340 2.59 13.43 -19.97
C ALA A 340 2.89 12.81 -18.60
N ILE A 341 1.89 12.23 -17.92
CA ILE A 341 2.07 11.75 -16.55
C ILE A 341 1.26 10.48 -16.29
N ARG A 342 1.84 9.59 -15.50
CA ARG A 342 1.14 8.44 -14.91
C ARG A 342 1.54 8.23 -13.46
N PRO A 343 0.61 7.79 -12.58
CA PRO A 343 0.97 7.33 -11.27
C PRO A 343 1.78 6.02 -11.37
N SER A 344 2.85 5.91 -10.59
CA SER A 344 3.75 4.76 -10.61
C SER A 344 3.84 4.04 -9.27
N TYR A 345 3.79 4.78 -8.16
CA TYR A 345 3.75 4.22 -6.82
C TYR A 345 2.80 4.99 -5.92
N LEU A 346 2.17 4.26 -5.00
CA LEU A 346 1.44 4.81 -3.85
C LEU A 346 2.30 4.57 -2.61
N VAL A 347 2.58 5.64 -1.87
CA VAL A 347 3.33 5.60 -0.61
C VAL A 347 2.39 5.95 0.53
N ILE A 348 2.38 5.11 1.56
CA ILE A 348 1.59 5.28 2.78
C ILE A 348 2.57 5.48 3.94
N TYR A 349 2.38 6.58 4.67
CA TYR A 349 3.35 7.07 5.65
C TYR A 349 2.63 7.73 6.84
N GLU A 350 3.36 7.96 7.91
CA GLU A 350 2.82 8.64 9.10
C GLU A 350 2.58 10.13 8.83
N PRO A 351 1.64 10.77 9.54
CA PRO A 351 1.32 12.18 9.32
C PRO A 351 2.46 13.14 9.66
#